data_AF-A0A090S694-F1
#
_entry.id   AF-A0A090S694-F1
#
_cell.length_a   1.000
_cell.length_b   1.000
_cell.length_c   1.000
_cell.angle_alpha   90.00
_cell.angle_beta   90.00
_cell.angle_gamma   90.00
#
_symmetry.space_group_name_H-M   'P 1'
#
loop_
_entity.id
_entity.type
_entity.pdbx_description
1 polymer ?
#
loop_
_entity_poly.entity_id
_entity_poly.type
_entity_poly.pdbx_seq_one_letter_code
_entity_poly.pdbx_strand_id
1 'polypeptide(L)'
;MELLSPVQIVRDSIATITQILADREIPVSQQGMKAYVAYNEVTGEPTRVVLPYLPDDASDELILSVQGFLDHEVGHLLFTDRKALLSIAHDEQLLEMQNIFEDPYVERRMRERFPGSRDNFNKLFDLFLDKIVDRNFQKVLKSGETNPMAFFGVLFPAIVRSWLMCLALLNT
;
A
#
# COMPACT_ATOMS: atom_id res chain seq x y z
N MET A 1 -33.74 -5.39 -14.21
CA MET A 1 -32.64 -5.54 -13.24
C MET A 1 -31.36 -5.54 -14.06
N GLU A 2 -30.70 -4.39 -14.16
CA GLU A 2 -29.39 -4.33 -14.81
C GLU A 2 -28.42 -5.16 -13.97
N LEU A 3 -27.77 -6.14 -14.61
CA LEU A 3 -26.70 -6.89 -13.99
C LEU A 3 -25.50 -5.96 -13.84
N LEU A 4 -25.03 -5.77 -12.62
CA LEU A 4 -23.80 -5.01 -12.36
C LEU A 4 -22.64 -5.65 -13.14
N SER A 5 -21.80 -4.82 -13.74
CA SER A 5 -20.59 -5.30 -14.38
C SER A 5 -19.66 -5.94 -13.33
N PRO A 6 -18.80 -6.90 -13.71
CA PRO A 6 -17.83 -7.49 -12.77
C PRO A 6 -17.00 -6.43 -12.04
N VAL A 7 -16.67 -5.34 -12.71
CA VAL A 7 -15.93 -4.21 -12.14
C VAL A 7 -16.75 -3.46 -11.09
N GLN A 8 -18.04 -3.23 -11.34
CA GLN A 8 -18.94 -2.59 -10.37
C GLN A 8 -19.09 -3.44 -9.11
N ILE A 9 -19.21 -4.76 -9.26
CA ILE A 9 -19.24 -5.71 -8.12
C ILE A 9 -17.96 -5.60 -7.28
N VAL A 10 -16.79 -5.51 -7.93
CA VAL A 10 -15.52 -5.34 -7.23
C VAL A 10 -15.46 -4.00 -6.49
N ARG A 11 -15.86 -2.90 -7.13
CA ARG A 11 -15.87 -1.57 -6.49
C ARG A 11 -16.74 -1.55 -5.24
N ASP A 12 -17.92 -2.14 -5.31
CA ASP A 12 -18.86 -2.20 -4.19
C ASP A 12 -18.31 -3.10 -3.07
N SER A 13 -17.71 -4.23 -3.43
CA SER A 13 -17.13 -5.19 -2.49
C SER A 13 -15.93 -4.62 -1.74
N ILE A 14 -15.11 -3.77 -2.39
CA ILE A 14 -13.91 -3.15 -1.80
C ILE A 14 -14.24 -2.39 -0.51
N ALA A 15 -15.31 -1.58 -0.52
CA ALA A 15 -15.69 -0.80 0.66
C ALA A 15 -16.12 -1.71 1.81
N THR A 16 -16.95 -2.72 1.50
CA THR A 16 -17.44 -3.68 2.49
C THR A 16 -16.30 -4.51 3.08
N ILE A 17 -15.41 -5.05 2.24
CA ILE A 17 -14.27 -5.86 2.68
C ILE A 17 -13.33 -5.03 3.54
N THR A 18 -13.02 -3.79 3.15
CA THR A 18 -12.17 -2.90 3.94
C THR A 18 -12.73 -2.69 5.35
N GLN A 19 -14.03 -2.41 5.47
CA GLN A 19 -14.68 -2.18 6.77
C GLN A 19 -14.70 -3.45 7.64
N ILE A 20 -14.97 -4.61 7.04
CA ILE A 20 -14.96 -5.90 7.73
C ILE A 20 -13.54 -6.22 8.24
N LEU A 21 -12.53 -6.10 7.37
CA LEU A 21 -11.16 -6.46 7.74
C LEU A 21 -10.58 -5.48 8.77
N ALA A 22 -10.94 -4.20 8.68
CA ALA A 22 -10.54 -3.20 9.66
C ALA A 22 -11.31 -3.28 10.99
N ASP A 23 -12.42 -4.04 11.04
CA ASP A 23 -13.37 -4.12 12.15
C ASP A 23 -13.89 -2.73 12.60
N ARG A 24 -14.12 -1.84 11.63
CA ARG A 24 -14.48 -0.44 11.88
C ARG A 24 -15.33 0.13 10.75
N GLU A 25 -16.29 0.98 11.10
CA GLU A 25 -17.05 1.79 10.15
C GLU A 25 -16.23 3.00 9.70
N ILE A 26 -15.22 2.77 8.85
CA ILE A 26 -14.41 3.83 8.24
C ILE A 26 -14.91 4.10 6.81
N PRO A 27 -15.10 5.38 6.42
CA PRO A 27 -15.41 5.73 5.05
C PRO A 27 -14.31 5.28 4.08
N VAL A 28 -14.71 4.63 2.99
CA VAL A 28 -13.80 4.19 1.91
C VAL A 28 -14.16 4.95 0.65
N SER A 29 -13.17 5.56 0.00
CA SER A 29 -13.35 6.20 -1.31
C SER A 29 -12.32 5.70 -2.31
N GLN A 30 -12.67 5.79 -3.60
CA GLN A 30 -11.78 5.41 -4.69
C GLN A 30 -11.44 6.65 -5.52
N GLN A 31 -10.18 7.08 -5.47
CA GLN A 31 -9.73 8.34 -6.06
C GLN A 31 -8.28 8.28 -6.53
N GLY A 32 -8.04 8.72 -7.78
CA GLY A 32 -6.69 8.81 -8.33
C GLY A 32 -5.96 7.46 -8.37
N MET A 33 -4.63 7.52 -8.22
CA MET A 33 -3.74 6.35 -8.34
C MET A 33 -3.05 5.96 -7.03
N LYS A 34 -3.28 6.70 -5.94
CA LYS A 34 -2.61 6.48 -4.65
C LYS A 34 -3.59 5.83 -3.67
N ALA A 35 -3.12 4.81 -2.97
CA ALA A 35 -3.76 4.28 -1.77
C ALA A 35 -3.17 5.01 -0.54
N TYR A 36 -4.01 5.34 0.44
CA TYR A 36 -3.57 5.82 1.75
C TYR A 36 -4.71 5.82 2.78
N VAL A 37 -4.38 5.68 4.07
CA VAL A 37 -5.25 6.03 5.20
C VAL A 37 -5.04 7.49 5.60
N ALA A 38 -6.12 8.26 5.68
CA ALA A 38 -6.07 9.62 6.22
C ALA A 38 -6.33 9.60 7.74
N TYR A 39 -5.53 10.33 8.51
CA TYR A 39 -5.64 10.40 9.96
C TYR A 39 -6.05 11.79 10.44
N ASN A 40 -6.73 11.85 11.58
CA ASN A 40 -6.97 13.08 12.29
C ASN A 40 -5.67 13.52 12.99
N GLU A 41 -5.17 14.72 12.68
CA GLU A 41 -3.88 15.21 13.16
C GLU A 41 -3.77 15.37 14.69
N VAL A 42 -4.90 15.51 15.37
CA VAL A 42 -4.94 15.72 16.83
C VAL A 42 -5.08 14.39 17.58
N THR A 43 -5.91 13.49 17.08
CA THR A 43 -6.27 12.24 17.78
C THR A 43 -5.52 11.02 17.24
N GLY A 44 -5.00 11.09 16.02
CA GLY A 44 -4.38 9.96 15.32
C GLY A 44 -5.37 8.89 14.85
N GLU A 45 -6.68 9.14 15.00
CA GLU A 45 -7.68 8.19 14.54
C GLU A 45 -7.84 8.25 13.01
N PRO A 46 -7.99 7.10 12.34
CA PRO A 46 -8.24 7.05 10.91
C PRO A 46 -9.62 7.66 10.60
N THR A 47 -9.66 8.50 9.57
CA THR A 47 -10.84 9.26 9.14
C THR A 47 -11.43 8.75 7.83
N ARG A 48 -10.58 8.26 6.93
CA ARG A 48 -10.98 7.63 5.66
C ARG A 48 -9.87 6.74 5.12
N VAL A 49 -10.25 5.74 4.33
CA VAL A 49 -9.35 4.98 3.46
C VAL A 49 -9.58 5.44 2.03
N VAL A 50 -8.50 5.78 1.32
CA VAL A 50 -8.55 6.10 -0.10
C VAL A 50 -7.84 4.99 -0.85
N LEU A 51 -8.51 4.42 -1.85
CA LEU A 51 -7.97 3.40 -2.75
C LEU A 51 -7.89 3.94 -4.17
N PRO A 52 -7.07 3.34 -5.05
CA PRO A 52 -7.02 3.73 -6.45
C PRO A 52 -8.38 3.55 -7.13
N TYR A 53 -8.71 4.46 -8.06
CA TYR A 53 -9.95 4.35 -8.84
C TYR A 53 -9.85 3.22 -9.86
N LEU A 54 -10.83 2.33 -9.85
CA LEU A 54 -10.94 1.24 -10.81
C LEU A 54 -11.84 1.64 -11.99
N PRO A 55 -11.34 1.91 -13.21
CA PRO A 55 -12.19 2.30 -14.35
C PRO A 55 -13.06 1.13 -14.86
N ASP A 56 -14.14 1.42 -15.62
CA ASP A 56 -15.11 0.39 -16.06
C ASP A 56 -14.48 -0.66 -17.01
N ASP A 57 -13.40 -0.28 -17.68
CA ASP A 57 -12.60 -1.10 -18.59
C ASP A 57 -11.28 -1.58 -17.94
N ALA A 58 -11.21 -1.58 -16.60
CA ALA A 58 -10.02 -2.03 -15.87
C ALA A 58 -9.61 -3.45 -16.28
N SER A 59 -8.31 -3.64 -16.51
CA SER A 59 -7.75 -4.96 -16.74
C SER A 59 -7.83 -5.82 -15.48
N ASP A 60 -7.87 -7.14 -15.63
CA ASP A 60 -7.82 -8.08 -14.52
C ASP A 60 -6.58 -7.86 -13.63
N GLU A 61 -5.46 -7.48 -14.22
CA GLU A 61 -4.23 -7.13 -13.50
C GLU A 61 -4.44 -5.92 -12.58
N LEU A 62 -5.12 -4.87 -13.05
CA LEU A 62 -5.43 -3.69 -12.25
C LEU A 62 -6.43 -4.01 -11.14
N ILE A 63 -7.46 -4.80 -11.44
CA ILE A 63 -8.45 -5.29 -10.47
C ILE A 63 -7.74 -6.02 -9.32
N LEU A 64 -6.86 -6.96 -9.65
CA LEU A 64 -6.13 -7.75 -8.67
C LEU A 64 -5.14 -6.89 -7.86
N SER A 65 -4.54 -5.89 -8.49
CA SER A 65 -3.62 -4.96 -7.81
C SER A 65 -4.34 -4.09 -6.77
N VAL A 66 -5.58 -3.67 -7.06
CA VAL A 66 -6.40 -2.91 -6.10
C VAL A 66 -6.67 -3.70 -4.82
N GLN A 67 -6.81 -5.03 -4.91
CA GLN A 67 -6.94 -5.86 -3.71
C GLN A 67 -5.65 -5.85 -2.86
N GLY A 68 -4.48 -5.84 -3.49
CA GLY A 68 -3.20 -5.69 -2.77
C GLY A 68 -3.09 -4.33 -2.06
N PHE A 69 -3.51 -3.24 -2.72
CA PHE A 69 -3.59 -1.92 -2.08
C PHE A 69 -4.57 -1.91 -0.91
N LEU A 70 -5.74 -2.55 -1.05
CA LEU A 70 -6.70 -2.69 0.04
C LEU A 70 -6.07 -3.40 1.24
N ASP A 71 -5.45 -4.57 1.01
CA ASP A 71 -4.82 -5.35 2.07
C ASP A 71 -3.70 -4.56 2.76
N HIS A 72 -2.94 -3.75 2.00
CA HIS A 72 -1.91 -2.85 2.53
C HIS A 72 -2.51 -1.78 3.47
N GLU A 73 -3.52 -1.02 3.03
CA GLU A 73 -4.12 0.05 3.85
C GLU A 73 -4.87 -0.50 5.08
N VAL A 74 -5.56 -1.64 4.94
CA VAL A 74 -6.15 -2.35 6.08
C VAL A 74 -5.06 -2.76 7.07
N GLY A 75 -3.90 -3.18 6.57
CA GLY A 75 -2.75 -3.48 7.40
C GLY A 75 -2.33 -2.30 8.28
N HIS A 76 -2.30 -1.08 7.73
CA HIS A 76 -2.01 0.12 8.52
C HIS A 76 -3.07 0.35 9.61
N LEU A 77 -4.35 0.16 9.30
CA LEU A 77 -5.42 0.30 10.29
C LEU A 77 -5.26 -0.65 11.48
N LEU A 78 -4.76 -1.86 11.22
CA LEU A 78 -4.62 -2.94 12.20
C LEU A 78 -3.29 -2.92 12.97
N PHE A 79 -2.19 -2.54 12.33
CA PHE A 79 -0.84 -2.81 12.85
C PHE A 79 0.04 -1.57 13.05
N THR A 80 -0.36 -0.40 12.53
CA THR A 80 0.41 0.84 12.73
C THR A 80 0.26 1.37 14.16
N ASP A 81 1.38 1.69 14.79
CA ASP A 81 1.38 2.43 16.06
C ASP A 81 1.12 3.92 15.79
N ARG A 82 -0.13 4.32 15.99
CA ARG A 82 -0.61 5.68 15.76
C ARG A 82 0.06 6.71 16.64
N LYS A 83 0.47 6.34 17.86
CA LYS A 83 1.14 7.29 18.77
C LYS A 83 2.52 7.63 18.25
N ALA A 84 3.24 6.63 17.74
CA ALA A 84 4.50 6.83 17.06
C ALA A 84 4.32 7.68 15.79
N LEU A 85 3.33 7.37 14.95
CA LEU A 85 3.05 8.14 13.75
C LEU A 85 2.73 9.62 14.04
N LEU A 86 1.88 9.89 15.04
CA LEU A 86 1.54 11.26 15.47
C LEU A 86 2.76 12.06 15.92
N SER A 87 3.72 11.41 16.59
CA SER A 87 4.93 12.08 17.07
C SER A 87 5.81 12.65 15.95
N ILE A 88 5.69 12.12 14.73
CA ILE A 88 6.45 12.54 13.55
C ILE A 88 5.56 13.17 12.46
N ALA A 89 4.25 13.31 12.70
CA ALA A 89 3.28 13.74 11.68
C ALA A 89 3.52 15.15 11.11
N HIS A 90 4.36 15.95 11.77
CA HIS A 90 4.73 17.30 11.34
C HIS A 90 5.89 17.34 10.35
N ASP A 91 6.55 16.21 10.07
CA ASP A 91 7.73 16.12 9.21
C ASP A 91 7.51 15.12 8.07
N GLU A 92 7.37 15.63 6.85
CA GLU A 92 7.11 14.83 5.65
C GLU A 92 8.25 13.85 5.35
N GLN A 93 9.51 14.20 5.62
CA GLN A 93 10.65 13.32 5.36
C GLN A 93 10.69 12.15 6.34
N LEU A 94 10.34 12.42 7.62
CA LEU A 94 10.21 11.35 8.60
C LEU A 94 9.03 10.44 8.30
N LEU A 95 7.91 10.98 7.80
CA LEU A 95 6.77 10.18 7.35
C LEU A 95 7.12 9.29 6.16
N GLU A 96 7.84 9.81 5.16
CA GLU A 96 8.33 9.02 4.04
C GLU A 96 9.25 7.89 4.51
N MET A 97 10.19 8.20 5.42
CA MET A 97 11.11 7.21 5.98
C MET A 97 10.37 6.15 6.80
N GLN A 98 9.39 6.56 7.61
CA GLN A 98 8.55 5.64 8.38
C GLN A 98 7.85 4.64 7.45
N ASN A 99 7.21 5.10 6.37
CA ASN A 99 6.53 4.21 5.41
C ASN A 99 7.50 3.18 4.81
N ILE A 100 8.72 3.58 4.45
CA ILE A 100 9.72 2.67 3.88
C ILE A 100 10.00 1.46 4.81
N PHE A 101 10.04 1.69 6.12
CA PHE A 101 10.26 0.63 7.10
C PHE A 101 8.98 -0.08 7.55
N GLU A 102 7.88 0.66 7.66
CA GLU A 102 6.62 0.17 8.19
C GLU A 102 5.86 -0.69 7.19
N ASP A 103 5.84 -0.32 5.91
CA ASP A 103 5.13 -1.05 4.86
C ASP A 103 5.49 -2.55 4.87
N PRO A 104 6.78 -2.97 4.78
CA PRO A 104 7.14 -4.38 4.86
C PRO A 104 6.71 -5.07 6.15
N TYR A 105 6.71 -4.35 7.28
CA TYR A 105 6.22 -4.90 8.54
C TYR A 105 4.71 -5.16 8.48
N VAL A 106 3.94 -4.17 8.05
CA VAL A 106 2.48 -4.24 7.91
C VAL A 106 2.07 -5.33 6.92
N GLU A 107 2.69 -5.35 5.74
CA GLU A 107 2.46 -6.35 4.70
C GLU A 107 2.73 -7.77 5.23
N ARG A 108 3.81 -7.96 6.01
CA ARG A 108 4.10 -9.25 6.66
C ARG A 108 3.03 -9.63 7.68
N ARG A 109 2.63 -8.71 8.56
CA ARG A 109 1.60 -8.97 9.58
C ARG A 109 0.25 -9.31 8.95
N MET A 110 -0.09 -8.67 7.83
CA MET A 110 -1.26 -9.03 7.02
C MET A 110 -1.14 -10.45 6.45
N ARG A 111 0.02 -10.83 5.87
CA ARG A 111 0.25 -12.19 5.34
C ARG A 111 0.22 -13.29 6.40
N GLU A 112 0.56 -12.96 7.64
CA GLU A 112 0.47 -13.85 8.79
C GLU A 112 -0.98 -13.97 9.30
N ARG A 113 -1.69 -12.84 9.44
CA ARG A 113 -3.06 -12.80 9.96
C ARG A 113 -4.08 -13.32 8.95
N PHE A 114 -3.90 -13.00 7.68
CA PHE A 114 -4.79 -13.34 6.57
C PHE A 114 -3.97 -14.02 5.46
N PRO A 115 -3.77 -15.34 5.50
CA PRO A 115 -2.96 -16.05 4.50
C PRO A 115 -3.42 -15.84 3.05
N GLY A 116 -4.71 -15.55 2.82
CA GLY A 116 -5.25 -15.22 1.49
C GLY A 116 -4.72 -13.92 0.87
N SER A 117 -4.15 -13.01 1.68
CA SER A 117 -3.53 -11.77 1.19
C SER A 117 -2.18 -11.98 0.50
N ARG A 118 -1.57 -13.16 0.65
CA ARG A 118 -0.22 -13.43 0.13
C ARG A 118 -0.09 -13.23 -1.37
N ASP A 119 -1.06 -13.74 -2.13
CA ASP A 119 -1.05 -13.61 -3.59
C ASP A 119 -1.38 -12.18 -4.04
N ASN A 120 -2.19 -11.46 -3.27
CA ASN A 120 -2.51 -10.05 -3.53
C ASN A 120 -1.25 -9.18 -3.36
N PHE A 121 -0.47 -9.41 -2.30
CA PHE A 121 0.80 -8.71 -2.10
C PHE A 121 1.84 -9.07 -3.16
N ASN A 122 1.94 -10.33 -3.59
CA ASN A 122 2.87 -10.71 -4.66
C ASN A 122 2.60 -9.88 -5.94
N LYS A 123 1.33 -9.78 -6.35
CA LYS A 123 0.92 -8.97 -7.51
C LYS A 123 1.17 -7.48 -7.30
N LEU A 124 0.91 -6.98 -6.08
CA LEU A 124 1.22 -5.59 -5.73
C LEU A 124 2.72 -5.30 -5.85
N PHE A 125 3.58 -6.22 -5.41
CA PHE A 125 5.02 -6.06 -5.53
C PHE A 125 5.48 -6.06 -6.98
N ASP A 126 4.95 -6.93 -7.82
CA ASP A 126 5.26 -6.93 -9.26
C ASP A 126 4.92 -5.57 -9.88
N LEU A 127 3.73 -5.04 -9.59
CA LEU A 127 3.33 -3.70 -10.05
C LEU A 127 4.22 -2.59 -9.47
N PHE A 128 4.59 -2.68 -8.19
CA PHE A 128 5.46 -1.71 -7.54
C PHE A 128 6.86 -1.68 -8.18
N LEU A 129 7.46 -2.85 -8.42
CA LEU A 129 8.77 -2.96 -9.07
C LEU A 129 8.73 -2.42 -10.50
N ASP A 130 7.73 -2.81 -11.29
CA ASP A 130 7.64 -2.42 -12.69
C ASP A 130 7.26 -0.94 -12.88
N LYS A 131 6.18 -0.50 -12.23
CA LYS A 131 5.56 0.80 -12.51
C LYS A 131 6.18 1.93 -11.70
N ILE A 132 6.76 1.64 -10.55
CA ILE A 132 7.34 2.64 -9.64
C ILE A 132 8.86 2.57 -9.66
N VAL A 133 9.46 1.45 -9.26
CA VAL A 133 10.91 1.35 -9.08
C VAL A 133 11.64 1.44 -10.41
N ASP A 134 11.39 0.55 -11.36
CA ASP A 134 12.07 0.55 -12.66
C ASP A 134 11.79 1.86 -13.41
N ARG A 135 10.52 2.30 -13.46
CA ARG A 135 10.16 3.56 -14.10
C ARG A 135 10.93 4.76 -13.54
N ASN A 136 11.06 4.88 -12.22
CA ASN A 136 11.79 5.98 -11.60
C ASN A 136 13.30 5.81 -11.77
N PHE A 137 13.80 4.59 -11.71
CA PHE A 137 15.22 4.29 -11.95
C PHE A 137 15.63 4.69 -13.37
N GLN A 138 14.82 4.33 -14.38
CA GLN A 138 15.04 4.75 -15.77
C GLN A 138 14.98 6.26 -15.95
N LYS A 139 14.15 6.98 -15.18
CA LYS A 139 14.12 8.46 -15.23
C LYS A 139 15.42 9.05 -14.69
N VAL A 140 15.92 8.55 -13.55
CA VAL A 140 17.19 8.99 -12.95
C VAL A 140 18.36 8.69 -13.89
N LEU A 141 18.38 7.52 -14.54
CA LEU A 141 19.36 7.19 -15.57
C LEU A 141 19.32 8.17 -16.75
N LYS A 142 18.13 8.45 -17.28
CA LYS A 142 17.94 9.32 -18.45
C LYS A 142 18.23 10.78 -18.17
N SER A 143 18.12 11.25 -16.92
CA SER A 143 18.49 12.63 -16.57
C SER A 143 20.01 12.86 -16.53
N GLY A 144 20.82 11.81 -16.69
CA GLY A 144 22.28 11.90 -16.56
C GLY A 144 22.73 12.13 -15.12
N GLU A 145 21.90 11.73 -14.14
CA GLU A 145 22.25 11.83 -12.73
C GLU A 145 23.46 10.93 -12.43
N THR A 146 24.38 11.44 -11.61
CA THR A 146 25.62 10.75 -11.23
C THR A 146 25.74 10.53 -9.73
N ASN A 147 24.92 11.20 -8.93
CA ASN A 147 24.89 11.04 -7.49
C ASN A 147 24.33 9.65 -7.10
N PRO A 148 25.12 8.77 -6.46
CA PRO A 148 24.66 7.46 -6.03
C PRO A 148 23.44 7.51 -5.09
N MET A 149 23.28 8.59 -4.33
CA MET A 149 22.15 8.74 -3.40
C MET A 149 20.80 8.89 -4.12
N ALA A 150 20.78 9.45 -5.33
CA ALA A 150 19.55 9.54 -6.13
C ALA A 150 19.07 8.15 -6.56
N PHE A 151 20.00 7.29 -6.98
CA PHE A 151 19.71 5.88 -7.30
C PHE A 151 19.31 5.09 -6.05
N PHE A 152 20.03 5.31 -4.95
CA PHE A 152 19.73 4.66 -3.68
C PHE A 152 18.32 5.01 -3.21
N GLY A 153 17.90 6.28 -3.28
CA GLY A 153 16.55 6.70 -2.90
C GLY A 153 15.45 5.95 -3.66
N VAL A 154 15.64 5.67 -4.94
CA VAL A 154 14.67 4.89 -5.75
C VAL A 154 14.65 3.41 -5.35
N LEU A 155 15.81 2.83 -5.05
CA LEU A 155 15.94 1.41 -4.75
C LEU A 155 15.65 1.07 -3.28
N PHE A 156 15.80 2.04 -2.38
CA PHE A 156 15.76 1.82 -0.94
C PHE A 156 14.46 1.16 -0.45
N PRO A 157 13.25 1.55 -0.91
CA PRO A 157 12.03 0.88 -0.51
C PRO A 157 11.97 -0.61 -0.92
N ALA A 158 12.56 -0.97 -2.06
CA ALA A 158 12.62 -2.36 -2.53
C ALA A 158 13.66 -3.18 -1.74
N ILE A 159 14.79 -2.57 -1.38
CA ILE A 159 15.84 -3.18 -0.56
C ILE A 159 15.29 -3.51 0.84
N VAL A 160 14.66 -2.53 1.49
CA VAL A 160 14.11 -2.70 2.85
C VAL A 160 13.01 -3.77 2.87
N ARG A 161 12.11 -3.76 1.88
CA ARG A 161 11.09 -4.81 1.70
C ARG A 161 11.70 -6.21 1.57
N SER A 162 12.67 -6.36 0.67
CA SER A 162 13.35 -7.64 0.42
C SER A 162 14.04 -8.17 1.68
N TRP A 163 14.74 -7.30 2.41
CA TRP A 163 15.45 -7.65 3.63
C TRP A 163 14.51 -8.16 4.74
N LEU A 164 13.45 -7.39 5.04
CA LEU A 164 12.53 -7.70 6.14
C LEU A 164 11.63 -8.91 5.86
N MET A 165 11.38 -9.22 4.58
CA MET A 165 10.70 -10.45 4.18
C MET A 165 11.59 -11.68 4.29
N CYS A 166 12.89 -11.59 3.93
CA CYS A 166 13.83 -12.71 4.04
C CYS A 166 14.18 -13.08 5.48
N LEU A 167 14.35 -12.09 6.38
CA LEU A 167 14.62 -12.35 7.79
C LEU A 167 13.53 -13.18 8.48
N ALA A 168 12.28 -13.08 8.01
CA ALA A 168 11.17 -13.85 8.55
C ALA A 168 11.25 -15.34 8.20
N LEU A 169 11.88 -15.70 7.07
CA LEU A 169 12.09 -17.10 6.65
C LEU A 169 13.23 -17.79 7.41
N LEU A 170 14.12 -17.02 8.04
CA LEU A 170 15.25 -17.54 8.81
C LEU A 170 14.91 -17.81 10.28
N ASN A 171 13.76 -17.32 10.76
CA ASN A 171 13.29 -17.47 12.14
C ASN A 171 12.13 -18.47 12.28
N THR A 172 11.85 -19.27 11.26
CA THR A 172 10.91 -20.41 11.26
C THR A 172 11.66 -21.73 11.17
#